data_AF-A0A9W9Y691-F1
#
_entry.id   AF-A0A9W9Y691-F1
#
_cell.length_a   1.000
_cell.length_b   1.000
_cell.length_c   1.000
_cell.angle_alpha   90.00
_cell.angle_beta   90.00
_cell.angle_gamma   90.00
#
_symmetry.space_group_name_H-M   'P 1'
#
loop_
_entity.id
_entity.type
_entity.pdbx_description
1 polymer ?
#
loop_
_entity_poly.entity_id
_entity_poly.type
_entity_poly.pdbx_seq_one_letter_code
_entity_poly.pdbx_strand_id
1 'polypeptide(L)'
;MPRKPTPTAKQRVRTGCLTCRKRRRKCDEQKPSCANCEVKGLACKYSSDLAFVAQREGGASGASRQAYSSITFVDDSPFAAGNKEKSKAPSKPANDSQSDGNAGFSLDGLQSSADGPGDLGDTGRAFEFQNILSPAVPHVEFAEPPIPFIGERRASGTRYMNSAPYFGYRSVTSDRTAERRGTLASGSHETDLLRHFRYHVGPWIDTGDPELPFGLHVLLLSRTNRALQAAVLALSACQRLLVASPNHKDLESSQQFRKEAEESLALEYDLARYAGHTLLMLQDALPAGPQQWRSLLVHRIEHISDFASRAGGEEVGDALLWLYFRLDLAGSISSSKPPLMPFRSLLRRDGTLLHHPQSLRPQTVNSVYKHILCLLGHCLALIYGDPEMSSPHTVASSDLAAFPSLRQSQSLSQWTFLWSDCQKWYNERPVNVKQIVDIRGSEADEIDPDHDSSFPILIYTTPMALVANAVYHMISFLLLTHKPRLLKSLPGPRSVTSHIWHAQSIAGIAASNDSPEQWDPILVASLLAIAKEMTHESQQAVLLDRFSRITATTGIKLGQETQDLQAAWNLARYEEEFDEEADAMIS
;
A
#
# COMPACT_ATOMS: atom_id res chain seq x y z
N MET A 1 -66.59 -20.14 12.78
CA MET A 1 -65.59 -19.24 12.17
C MET A 1 -64.59 -18.82 13.24
N PRO A 2 -63.27 -18.88 13.01
CA PRO A 2 -62.26 -18.42 13.96
C PRO A 2 -62.25 -16.88 14.05
N ARG A 3 -61.96 -16.34 15.24
CA ARG A 3 -61.78 -14.89 15.45
C ARG A 3 -60.40 -14.46 14.97
N LYS A 4 -60.31 -13.32 14.25
CA LYS A 4 -59.02 -12.75 13.84
C LYS A 4 -58.19 -12.33 15.07
N PRO A 5 -56.87 -12.57 15.10
CA PRO A 5 -56.02 -12.12 16.20
C PRO A 5 -55.90 -10.58 16.20
N THR A 6 -55.90 -9.97 17.38
CA THR A 6 -55.60 -8.54 17.55
C THR A 6 -54.13 -8.25 17.24
N PRO A 7 -53.80 -7.17 16.50
CA PRO A 7 -52.42 -6.86 16.14
C PRO A 7 -51.59 -6.47 17.37
N THR A 8 -50.35 -6.98 17.43
CA THR A 8 -49.40 -6.68 18.51
C THR A 8 -49.02 -5.20 18.50
N ALA A 9 -48.84 -4.63 19.70
CA ALA A 9 -48.56 -3.20 19.87
C ALA A 9 -47.12 -2.84 19.45
N LYS A 10 -46.90 -2.63 18.13
CA LYS A 10 -45.60 -2.25 17.54
C LYS A 10 -44.88 -1.20 18.39
N GLN A 11 -43.65 -1.48 18.83
CA GLN A 11 -42.83 -0.54 19.60
C GLN A 11 -42.38 0.67 18.75
N ARG A 12 -41.71 1.65 19.37
CA ARG A 12 -41.05 2.76 18.64
C ARG A 12 -39.66 2.31 18.22
N VAL A 13 -39.50 2.05 16.94
CA VAL A 13 -38.24 1.69 16.28
C VAL A 13 -37.46 2.95 15.87
N ARG A 14 -36.11 2.88 15.90
CA ARG A 14 -35.20 4.04 15.72
C ARG A 14 -34.77 4.25 14.25
N THR A 15 -35.17 3.33 13.36
CA THR A 15 -34.66 3.16 11.99
C THR A 15 -35.56 3.79 10.90
N GLY A 16 -36.83 4.03 11.18
CA GLY A 16 -37.85 4.37 10.19
C GLY A 16 -37.63 5.69 9.42
N CYS A 17 -38.37 5.88 8.32
CA CYS A 17 -38.14 6.98 7.39
C CYS A 17 -38.26 8.38 8.03
N LEU A 18 -37.53 9.34 7.43
CA LEU A 18 -37.48 10.74 7.85
C LEU A 18 -38.88 11.37 7.88
N THR A 19 -39.73 11.01 6.92
CA THR A 19 -41.12 11.47 6.79
C THR A 19 -41.98 11.05 7.98
N CYS A 20 -41.88 9.81 8.45
CA CYS A 20 -42.58 9.35 9.65
C CYS A 20 -42.00 9.93 10.94
N ARG A 21 -40.67 10.07 11.04
CA ARG A 21 -40.00 10.74 12.18
C ARG A 21 -40.46 12.19 12.31
N LYS A 22 -40.42 12.98 11.23
CA LYS A 22 -40.87 14.39 11.19
C LYS A 22 -42.34 14.53 11.58
N ARG A 23 -43.19 13.59 11.17
CA ARG A 23 -44.63 13.52 11.54
C ARG A 23 -44.91 12.91 12.92
N ARG A 24 -43.88 12.49 13.67
CA ARG A 24 -43.97 11.82 14.98
C ARG A 24 -44.90 10.60 15.01
N ARG A 25 -44.99 9.85 13.90
CA ARG A 25 -45.79 8.61 13.77
C ARG A 25 -44.89 7.38 13.80
N LYS A 26 -45.45 6.23 14.23
CA LYS A 26 -44.76 4.94 14.14
C LYS A 26 -44.55 4.61 12.66
N CYS A 27 -43.31 4.34 12.29
CA CYS A 27 -42.94 3.74 11.02
C CYS A 27 -42.99 2.21 11.16
N ASP A 28 -43.25 1.52 10.07
CA ASP A 28 -43.16 0.06 9.92
C ASP A 28 -41.97 -0.40 9.05
N GLU A 29 -41.14 0.56 8.64
CA GLU A 29 -39.75 0.37 8.15
C GLU A 29 -39.60 -0.43 6.84
N GLN A 30 -40.72 -0.69 6.15
CA GLN A 30 -40.70 -1.19 4.78
C GLN A 30 -39.96 -0.21 3.85
N LYS A 31 -39.17 -0.79 2.94
CA LYS A 31 -38.51 -0.15 1.80
C LYS A 31 -39.23 -0.61 0.52
N PRO A 32 -39.26 0.20 -0.57
CA PRO A 32 -38.75 1.57 -0.67
C PRO A 32 -39.62 2.60 0.07
N SER A 33 -40.94 2.33 0.20
CA SER A 33 -41.88 3.15 0.95
C SER A 33 -42.45 2.39 2.15
N CYS A 34 -42.77 3.13 3.21
CA CYS A 34 -43.50 2.59 4.37
C CYS A 34 -45.00 2.85 4.22
N ALA A 35 -45.84 1.91 4.65
CA ALA A 35 -47.30 1.96 4.41
C ALA A 35 -47.96 3.25 4.96
N ASN A 36 -47.40 3.82 6.03
CA ASN A 36 -47.89 5.06 6.66
C ASN A 36 -47.54 6.36 5.88
N CYS A 37 -46.65 6.27 4.89
CA CYS A 37 -46.41 7.30 3.88
C CYS A 37 -47.19 7.02 2.59
N GLU A 38 -47.21 5.76 2.14
CA GLU A 38 -47.98 5.30 0.98
C GLU A 38 -49.48 5.61 1.09
N VAL A 39 -50.15 5.17 2.17
CA VAL A 39 -51.57 5.45 2.48
C VAL A 39 -51.87 6.95 2.68
N LYS A 40 -50.84 7.82 2.62
CA LYS A 40 -50.96 9.27 2.69
C LYS A 40 -50.36 10.02 1.50
N GLY A 41 -49.93 9.31 0.44
CA GLY A 41 -49.37 9.92 -0.77
C GLY A 41 -48.12 10.77 -0.50
N LEU A 42 -47.33 10.42 0.53
CA LEU A 42 -46.16 11.22 0.94
C LEU A 42 -44.86 10.57 0.47
N ALA A 43 -43.95 11.40 -0.04
CA ALA A 43 -42.58 10.99 -0.36
C ALA A 43 -41.91 10.37 0.89
N CYS A 44 -41.57 9.08 0.80
CA CYS A 44 -40.89 8.34 1.85
C CYS A 44 -39.38 8.41 1.62
N LYS A 45 -38.67 9.24 2.39
CA LYS A 45 -37.20 9.34 2.33
C LYS A 45 -36.54 8.71 3.55
N TYR A 46 -35.53 7.88 3.30
CA TYR A 46 -34.50 7.49 4.28
C TYR A 46 -33.26 8.35 4.03
N SER A 47 -32.33 8.43 5.00
CA SER A 47 -31.13 9.28 4.90
C SER A 47 -29.93 8.51 4.35
N SER A 48 -29.40 8.98 3.22
CA SER A 48 -28.05 8.74 2.71
C SER A 48 -27.29 10.06 2.78
N ASP A 49 -26.06 10.08 3.32
CA ASP A 49 -25.02 11.10 3.08
C ASP A 49 -23.75 10.75 3.90
N LEU A 50 -22.59 11.27 3.46
CA LEU A 50 -21.24 11.03 4.01
C LEU A 50 -20.58 12.34 4.43
N ALA A 51 -19.67 12.33 5.42
CA ALA A 51 -18.87 13.49 5.81
C ALA A 51 -17.48 13.15 6.36
N PHE A 52 -16.47 13.92 5.95
CA PHE A 52 -15.08 13.83 6.41
C PHE A 52 -14.88 14.45 7.80
N VAL A 53 -13.83 14.02 8.51
CA VAL A 53 -13.46 14.53 9.85
C VAL A 53 -12.13 15.28 9.79
N ALA A 54 -12.10 16.50 10.33
CA ALA A 54 -10.86 17.23 10.60
C ALA A 54 -10.34 16.90 12.02
N GLN A 55 -9.02 16.74 12.16
CA GLN A 55 -8.38 16.31 13.40
C GLN A 55 -7.90 17.50 14.25
N ARG A 56 -8.32 17.59 15.52
CA ARG A 56 -7.53 18.15 16.65
C ARG A 56 -8.18 17.89 18.01
N GLU A 57 -7.42 18.19 19.06
CA GLU A 57 -7.58 17.63 20.41
C GLU A 57 -8.32 18.56 21.39
N GLY A 58 -8.90 17.98 22.44
CA GLY A 58 -9.03 18.61 23.76
C GLY A 58 -9.95 19.83 23.92
N GLY A 59 -11.28 19.62 24.04
CA GLY A 59 -12.20 20.66 24.54
C GLY A 59 -13.66 20.27 24.40
N ALA A 60 -14.43 20.28 25.50
CA ALA A 60 -15.79 19.74 25.52
C ALA A 60 -16.87 20.76 25.16
N SER A 61 -17.71 20.44 24.16
CA SER A 61 -19.14 20.78 24.14
C SER A 61 -19.90 19.90 23.14
N GLY A 62 -21.20 19.73 23.33
CA GLY A 62 -21.98 18.65 22.72
C GLY A 62 -22.27 18.82 21.22
N ALA A 63 -21.76 17.91 20.40
CA ALA A 63 -22.21 17.67 19.02
C ALA A 63 -22.67 16.21 18.84
N SER A 64 -23.64 15.99 17.96
CA SER A 64 -24.27 14.67 17.78
C SER A 64 -23.37 13.70 17.02
N ARG A 65 -22.84 12.67 17.69
CA ARG A 65 -22.30 11.46 17.03
C ARG A 65 -23.40 10.83 16.15
N GLN A 66 -23.31 11.04 14.84
CA GLN A 66 -24.09 10.28 13.86
C GLN A 66 -23.37 8.95 13.60
N ALA A 67 -24.15 7.88 13.41
CA ALA A 67 -23.63 6.57 13.11
C ALA A 67 -23.77 6.31 11.61
N TYR A 68 -22.66 6.11 10.92
CA TYR A 68 -22.65 5.55 9.57
C TYR A 68 -23.09 4.08 9.63
N SER A 69 -23.90 3.65 8.67
CA SER A 69 -24.49 2.29 8.67
C SER A 69 -23.78 1.30 7.75
N SER A 70 -22.88 1.77 6.88
CA SER A 70 -22.22 0.98 5.82
C SER A 70 -20.73 1.28 5.64
N ILE A 71 -20.14 2.15 6.47
CA ILE A 71 -18.69 2.41 6.46
C ILE A 71 -18.16 2.28 7.89
N THR A 72 -17.32 1.27 8.11
CA THR A 72 -16.50 1.13 9.31
C THR A 72 -15.11 1.70 9.10
N PHE A 73 -14.89 2.91 9.64
CA PHE A 73 -13.53 3.40 9.89
C PHE A 73 -12.92 2.62 11.06
N VAL A 74 -11.62 2.30 10.97
CA VAL A 74 -10.91 1.55 12.02
C VAL A 74 -10.58 2.48 13.21
N ASP A 75 -11.25 2.26 14.35
CA ASP A 75 -11.01 2.95 15.62
C ASP A 75 -10.12 2.07 16.52
N ASP A 76 -8.91 2.53 16.81
CA ASP A 76 -7.86 1.80 17.56
C ASP A 76 -7.97 1.97 19.10
N SER A 77 -9.17 2.24 19.63
CA SER A 77 -9.43 2.33 21.08
C SER A 77 -9.13 0.99 21.81
N PRO A 78 -8.12 0.93 22.71
CA PRO A 78 -7.65 -0.34 23.26
C PRO A 78 -8.47 -0.85 24.46
N PHE A 79 -8.42 -2.18 24.65
CA PHE A 79 -9.03 -2.99 25.72
C PHE A 79 -10.56 -3.11 25.76
N ALA A 80 -11.06 -4.28 25.36
CA ALA A 80 -11.86 -5.14 26.26
C ALA A 80 -11.95 -6.60 25.76
N ALA A 81 -10.93 -7.42 26.02
CA ALA A 81 -11.15 -8.86 26.11
C ALA A 81 -11.89 -9.13 27.44
N GLY A 82 -13.16 -9.55 27.37
CA GLY A 82 -14.02 -9.70 28.54
C GLY A 82 -14.82 -11.00 28.53
N ASN A 83 -14.64 -11.84 29.55
CA ASN A 83 -15.28 -13.16 29.64
C ASN A 83 -16.80 -13.07 29.77
N LYS A 84 -17.51 -13.96 29.05
CA LYS A 84 -18.94 -14.25 29.31
C LYS A 84 -19.09 -15.25 30.45
N GLU A 85 -18.94 -14.79 31.69
CA GLU A 85 -19.36 -15.56 32.88
C GLU A 85 -20.76 -15.14 33.37
N LYS A 86 -21.50 -16.10 33.91
CA LYS A 86 -22.91 -15.95 34.28
C LYS A 86 -23.04 -15.38 35.70
N SER A 87 -23.34 -14.10 35.84
CA SER A 87 -23.71 -13.50 37.12
C SER A 87 -25.05 -14.06 37.64
N LYS A 88 -25.05 -14.63 38.84
CA LYS A 88 -26.27 -15.01 39.60
C LYS A 88 -26.66 -13.87 40.57
N ALA A 89 -27.89 -13.85 41.05
CA ALA A 89 -28.45 -12.73 41.83
C ALA A 89 -27.76 -12.52 43.22
N PRO A 90 -27.76 -11.29 43.77
CA PRO A 90 -27.02 -10.93 44.98
C PRO A 90 -27.86 -11.00 46.29
N SER A 91 -27.20 -11.22 47.44
CA SER A 91 -27.85 -11.10 48.76
C SER A 91 -26.89 -10.81 49.95
N LYS A 92 -26.70 -9.52 50.24
CA LYS A 92 -26.37 -8.85 51.53
C LYS A 92 -25.17 -9.30 52.42
N PRO A 93 -24.69 -8.44 53.36
CA PRO A 93 -23.44 -8.65 54.09
C PRO A 93 -23.57 -8.83 55.62
N ALA A 94 -22.54 -9.44 56.19
CA ALA A 94 -22.02 -9.31 57.57
C ALA A 94 -20.64 -10.03 57.58
N ASN A 95 -19.70 -9.88 58.52
CA ASN A 95 -19.19 -8.83 59.42
C ASN A 95 -18.02 -9.54 60.19
N ASP A 96 -17.18 -8.79 60.91
CA ASP A 96 -16.24 -9.28 61.94
C ASP A 96 -14.96 -10.11 61.58
N SER A 97 -13.83 -9.37 61.63
CA SER A 97 -12.76 -9.52 62.65
C SER A 97 -11.65 -10.60 62.59
N GLN A 98 -10.39 -10.09 62.61
CA GLN A 98 -9.13 -10.67 63.18
C GLN A 98 -8.56 -11.96 62.53
N SER A 99 -7.25 -12.24 62.49
CA SER A 99 -5.98 -11.44 62.45
C SER A 99 -4.88 -12.38 61.83
N ASP A 100 -3.55 -12.23 61.83
CA ASP A 100 -2.57 -11.33 62.50
C ASP A 100 -1.19 -11.37 61.77
N GLY A 101 -0.18 -10.64 62.27
CA GLY A 101 1.26 -10.81 61.95
C GLY A 101 1.78 -10.15 60.65
N ASN A 102 2.42 -8.98 60.61
CA ASN A 102 3.61 -8.45 61.30
C ASN A 102 4.98 -8.72 60.62
N ALA A 103 5.33 -7.89 59.63
CA ALA A 103 6.66 -7.30 59.40
C ALA A 103 6.57 -6.25 58.27
N GLY A 104 7.18 -5.06 58.32
CA GLY A 104 7.92 -4.45 59.42
C GLY A 104 9.20 -3.74 58.98
N PHE A 105 9.09 -2.60 58.27
CA PHE A 105 10.09 -1.52 58.33
C PHE A 105 9.49 -0.18 57.83
N SER A 106 9.87 0.92 58.50
CA SER A 106 9.59 2.32 58.13
C SER A 106 10.91 2.96 57.63
N LEU A 107 11.01 4.17 57.07
CA LEU A 107 10.57 5.47 57.61
C LEU A 107 10.89 6.60 56.60
N ASP A 108 9.97 7.59 56.47
CA ASP A 108 10.11 9.01 56.01
C ASP A 108 10.99 9.38 54.78
N GLY A 109 10.87 10.53 54.10
CA GLY A 109 10.06 11.77 54.17
C GLY A 109 10.67 12.73 53.10
N LEU A 110 10.10 13.82 52.57
CA LEU A 110 9.03 14.78 52.88
C LEU A 110 8.47 15.30 51.51
N GLN A 111 7.34 15.99 51.31
CA GLN A 111 6.95 17.35 51.77
C GLN A 111 8.02 18.45 51.45
N SER A 112 7.72 19.64 50.91
CA SER A 112 6.44 20.23 50.44
C SER A 112 6.65 21.49 49.55
N SER A 113 5.53 22.09 49.10
CA SER A 113 5.22 23.54 48.87
C SER A 113 6.20 24.65 49.32
N ALA A 114 6.19 25.90 48.83
CA ALA A 114 5.49 26.62 47.73
C ALA A 114 6.07 28.07 47.60
N ASP A 115 5.33 28.99 46.95
CA ASP A 115 5.52 30.46 46.80
C ASP A 115 6.75 30.91 45.97
N GLY A 116 6.77 32.03 45.23
CA GLY A 116 5.82 33.13 44.97
C GLY A 116 6.59 34.49 44.88
N PRO A 117 6.00 35.65 44.51
CA PRO A 117 4.77 35.94 43.74
C PRO A 117 4.95 37.07 42.66
N GLY A 118 3.86 37.44 41.96
CA GLY A 118 3.66 38.77 41.31
C GLY A 118 4.10 38.95 39.84
N ASP A 119 3.56 39.91 39.08
CA ASP A 119 2.38 40.78 39.33
C ASP A 119 1.84 41.42 38.01
N LEU A 120 0.54 41.80 37.99
CA LEU A 120 -0.22 42.55 36.94
C LEU A 120 -0.28 41.91 35.52
N GLY A 121 -1.35 41.99 34.70
CA GLY A 121 -2.58 42.82 34.69
C GLY A 121 -2.67 43.59 33.35
N ASP A 122 -3.81 43.85 32.68
CA ASP A 122 -5.22 43.47 32.83
C ASP A 122 -5.95 43.72 31.47
N THR A 123 -7.19 43.25 31.32
CA THR A 123 -8.13 43.47 30.19
C THR A 123 -7.80 42.82 28.83
N GLY A 124 -8.77 42.36 28.02
CA GLY A 124 -10.17 42.05 28.34
C GLY A 124 -11.25 42.66 27.43
N ARG A 125 -11.32 42.28 26.15
CA ARG A 125 -12.62 42.16 25.44
C ARG A 125 -12.56 41.28 24.19
N ALA A 126 -13.64 40.54 23.94
CA ALA A 126 -13.85 39.81 22.69
C ALA A 126 -14.44 40.73 21.61
N PHE A 127 -14.28 40.33 20.35
CA PHE A 127 -15.09 40.81 19.23
C PHE A 127 -15.52 39.63 18.35
N GLU A 128 -16.76 39.69 17.89
CA GLU A 128 -17.38 38.68 17.04
C GLU A 128 -17.00 38.90 15.57
N PHE A 129 -17.07 37.83 14.76
CA PHE A 129 -17.17 37.95 13.31
C PHE A 129 -18.46 37.29 12.84
N GLN A 130 -19.37 38.10 12.29
CA GLN A 130 -20.56 37.63 11.59
C GLN A 130 -20.26 37.43 10.09
N ASN A 131 -21.10 36.63 9.44
CA ASN A 131 -20.99 36.28 8.03
C ASN A 131 -21.05 37.50 7.10
N ILE A 132 -20.51 37.37 5.88
CA ILE A 132 -21.32 37.34 4.65
C ILE A 132 -20.48 36.78 3.48
N LEU A 133 -21.09 35.91 2.67
CA LEU A 133 -20.59 35.48 1.37
C LEU A 133 -21.24 36.31 0.26
N SER A 134 -20.45 36.90 -0.65
CA SER A 134 -20.85 37.17 -2.04
C SER A 134 -19.64 37.50 -2.92
N PRO A 135 -19.66 37.17 -4.23
CA PRO A 135 -18.47 37.27 -5.09
C PRO A 135 -18.42 38.55 -5.93
N ALA A 136 -17.22 39.14 -6.05
CA ALA A 136 -16.86 40.08 -7.11
C ALA A 136 -15.34 40.03 -7.34
N VAL A 137 -14.91 39.91 -8.60
CA VAL A 137 -13.49 39.92 -9.00
C VAL A 137 -13.17 41.21 -9.75
N PRO A 138 -12.10 41.92 -9.35
CA PRO A 138 -11.33 42.75 -10.26
C PRO A 138 -9.86 42.31 -10.33
N HIS A 139 -9.29 42.28 -11.53
CA HIS A 139 -7.84 42.18 -11.73
C HIS A 139 -7.14 43.46 -11.27
N VAL A 140 -5.97 43.34 -10.64
CA VAL A 140 -4.96 44.40 -10.52
C VAL A 140 -3.58 43.76 -10.67
N GLU A 141 -2.73 44.34 -11.51
CA GLU A 141 -1.34 43.93 -11.70
C GLU A 141 -0.44 44.51 -10.59
N PHE A 142 0.60 43.78 -10.19
CA PHE A 142 1.60 44.26 -9.23
C PHE A 142 3.00 44.32 -9.87
N ALA A 143 3.58 45.50 -9.89
CA ALA A 143 4.99 45.73 -10.19
C ALA A 143 5.75 46.04 -8.89
N GLU A 144 6.94 45.47 -8.71
CA GLU A 144 7.74 45.61 -7.49
C GLU A 144 8.58 46.90 -7.46
N PRO A 145 8.59 47.66 -6.35
CA PRO A 145 9.62 48.63 -6.02
C PRO A 145 10.72 48.04 -5.11
N PRO A 146 11.97 48.54 -5.14
CA PRO A 146 13.12 47.91 -4.48
C PRO A 146 13.32 48.30 -3.00
N ILE A 147 14.05 47.45 -2.26
CA ILE A 147 14.44 47.64 -0.84
C ILE A 147 15.99 47.74 -0.71
N PRO A 148 16.54 48.71 0.05
CA PRO A 148 17.99 48.90 0.20
C PRO A 148 18.64 47.99 1.25
N PHE A 149 19.99 47.89 1.24
CA PHE A 149 20.75 46.81 1.88
C PHE A 149 21.68 47.28 3.04
N ILE A 150 21.35 46.88 4.27
CA ILE A 150 22.17 46.94 5.51
C ILE A 150 21.68 45.78 6.41
N GLY A 151 22.48 45.03 7.19
CA GLY A 151 23.93 44.99 7.41
C GLY A 151 24.29 43.92 8.48
N GLU A 152 25.57 43.59 8.69
CA GLU A 152 25.98 42.44 9.52
C GLU A 152 26.19 42.72 11.03
N ARG A 153 25.89 41.71 11.87
CA ARG A 153 26.71 41.29 13.03
C ARG A 153 26.36 39.85 13.46
N ARG A 154 27.35 39.11 14.00
CA ARG A 154 27.23 37.70 14.45
C ARG A 154 27.17 37.59 15.97
N ALA A 155 26.40 36.63 16.51
CA ALA A 155 26.79 35.83 17.68
C ALA A 155 25.97 34.53 17.84
N SER A 156 26.68 33.48 18.26
CA SER A 156 26.33 32.09 18.57
C SER A 156 25.05 31.79 19.38
N GLY A 157 24.40 30.65 19.07
CA GLY A 157 23.95 29.71 20.13
C GLY A 157 22.53 29.13 20.06
N THR A 158 22.45 27.79 20.20
CA THR A 158 21.27 26.97 20.56
C THR A 158 20.32 26.54 19.43
N ARG A 159 19.77 25.32 19.55
CA ARG A 159 18.82 24.67 18.60
C ARG A 159 17.39 24.75 19.13
N TYR A 160 16.41 25.00 18.26
CA TYR A 160 15.23 24.13 18.10
C TYR A 160 14.57 24.41 16.74
N MET A 161 13.48 23.70 16.43
CA MET A 161 12.88 23.59 15.08
C MET A 161 12.49 24.93 14.43
N ASN A 162 12.73 25.04 13.13
CA ASN A 162 11.66 25.44 12.21
C ASN A 162 11.92 25.00 10.75
N SER A 163 10.88 25.10 9.93
CA SER A 163 10.78 24.67 8.54
C SER A 163 11.74 25.35 7.55
N ALA A 164 12.23 24.56 6.58
CA ALA A 164 12.62 24.91 5.20
C ALA A 164 13.39 26.22 4.91
N PRO A 165 14.66 26.13 4.50
CA PRO A 165 15.37 27.21 3.81
C PRO A 165 15.47 26.99 2.29
N TYR A 166 14.91 27.92 1.52
CA TYR A 166 15.40 28.26 0.18
C TYR A 166 16.85 28.77 0.31
N PHE A 167 17.85 28.11 -0.29
CA PHE A 167 19.11 28.72 -0.76
C PHE A 167 19.80 27.71 -1.71
N GLY A 168 20.48 28.09 -2.80
CA GLY A 168 20.80 29.44 -3.27
C GLY A 168 22.27 29.79 -3.05
N TYR A 169 23.18 29.16 -3.81
CA TYR A 169 24.59 29.55 -3.84
C TYR A 169 24.95 30.21 -5.17
N ARG A 170 25.66 31.34 -5.12
CA ARG A 170 26.03 32.16 -6.28
C ARG A 170 27.48 31.85 -6.70
N SER A 171 27.75 31.88 -8.01
CA SER A 171 29.04 31.47 -8.59
C SER A 171 30.12 32.57 -8.52
N VAL A 172 31.36 32.15 -8.31
CA VAL A 172 32.63 32.86 -8.50
C VAL A 172 33.68 31.77 -8.83
N THR A 173 34.40 31.73 -9.95
CA THR A 173 34.46 32.55 -11.19
C THR A 173 35.04 31.70 -12.33
N SER A 174 34.50 31.81 -13.53
CA SER A 174 35.28 32.30 -14.69
C SER A 174 34.33 32.66 -15.82
N ASP A 175 34.63 33.75 -16.54
CA ASP A 175 33.84 34.20 -17.67
C ASP A 175 34.40 33.60 -18.97
N ARG A 176 33.62 32.71 -19.60
CA ARG A 176 33.79 32.34 -21.01
C ARG A 176 32.43 32.14 -21.67
N THR A 177 31.99 33.20 -22.34
CA THR A 177 30.98 33.19 -23.40
C THR A 177 31.18 32.00 -24.36
N ALA A 178 30.22 31.06 -24.36
CA ALA A 178 30.17 29.95 -25.30
C ALA A 178 28.80 29.92 -25.98
N GLU A 179 28.62 30.75 -27.00
CA GLU A 179 27.40 30.76 -27.81
C GLU A 179 27.24 29.44 -28.59
N ARG A 180 26.36 28.56 -28.11
CA ARG A 180 25.74 27.52 -28.94
C ARG A 180 24.23 27.55 -28.82
N ARG A 181 23.62 28.48 -29.56
CA ARG A 181 22.18 28.53 -29.83
C ARG A 181 21.79 27.37 -30.77
N GLY A 182 21.82 26.14 -30.25
CA GLY A 182 21.38 24.94 -30.94
C GLY A 182 19.87 24.72 -30.83
N THR A 183 19.22 24.43 -31.96
CA THR A 183 18.02 23.57 -32.09
C THR A 183 17.00 23.61 -30.93
N LEU A 184 16.22 24.70 -30.83
CA LEU A 184 15.06 24.79 -29.92
C LEU A 184 14.07 23.61 -30.04
N ALA A 185 13.95 23.01 -31.23
CA ALA A 185 13.09 21.84 -31.47
C ALA A 185 13.54 20.56 -30.72
N SER A 186 14.83 20.43 -30.40
CA SER A 186 15.34 19.29 -29.60
C SER A 186 15.05 19.51 -28.11
N GLY A 187 15.23 20.74 -27.64
CA GLY A 187 14.99 21.12 -26.25
C GLY A 187 13.53 20.91 -25.81
N SER A 188 12.55 21.13 -26.69
CA SER A 188 11.15 20.80 -26.38
C SER A 188 10.94 19.30 -26.17
N HIS A 189 11.52 18.43 -27.03
CA HIS A 189 11.30 16.99 -26.91
C HIS A 189 11.97 16.41 -25.66
N GLU A 190 13.24 16.76 -25.38
CA GLU A 190 13.89 16.32 -24.13
C GLU A 190 13.14 16.84 -22.89
N THR A 191 12.64 18.08 -22.91
CA THR A 191 11.83 18.62 -21.80
C THR A 191 10.51 17.86 -21.62
N ASP A 192 9.84 17.47 -22.70
CA ASP A 192 8.60 16.70 -22.65
C ASP A 192 8.84 15.27 -22.15
N LEU A 193 9.96 14.65 -22.50
CA LEU A 193 10.38 13.35 -21.97
C LEU A 193 10.77 13.42 -20.49
N LEU A 194 11.50 14.45 -20.05
CA LEU A 194 11.82 14.67 -18.63
C LEU A 194 10.56 14.93 -17.80
N ARG A 195 9.58 15.68 -18.35
CA ARG A 195 8.26 15.85 -17.73
C ARG A 195 7.52 14.52 -17.63
N HIS A 196 7.55 13.72 -18.70
CA HIS A 196 6.95 12.39 -18.72
C HIS A 196 7.55 11.48 -17.64
N PHE A 197 8.88 11.47 -17.50
CA PHE A 197 9.55 10.70 -16.44
C PHE A 197 9.00 11.07 -15.05
N ARG A 198 8.97 12.38 -14.74
CA ARG A 198 8.61 12.87 -13.40
C ARG A 198 7.21 12.48 -12.95
N TYR A 199 6.24 12.46 -13.87
CA TYR A 199 4.81 12.33 -13.56
C TYR A 199 4.16 11.01 -14.01
N HIS A 200 4.81 10.22 -14.88
CA HIS A 200 4.27 8.95 -15.39
C HIS A 200 5.20 7.74 -15.28
N VAL A 201 6.48 7.93 -14.92
CA VAL A 201 7.47 6.82 -14.79
C VAL A 201 7.94 6.69 -13.35
N GLY A 202 8.51 7.75 -12.76
CA GLY A 202 8.95 7.76 -11.36
C GLY A 202 7.89 7.29 -10.35
N PRO A 203 6.64 7.78 -10.37
CA PRO A 203 5.68 7.53 -9.28
C PRO A 203 5.36 6.06 -8.99
N TRP A 204 5.24 5.19 -10.00
CA TRP A 204 5.02 3.75 -9.78
C TRP A 204 6.31 2.98 -9.49
N ILE A 205 7.47 3.44 -9.98
CA ILE A 205 8.79 2.88 -9.60
C ILE A 205 9.09 3.16 -8.12
N ASP A 206 8.82 4.40 -7.67
CA ASP A 206 8.94 4.82 -6.27
C ASP A 206 7.85 4.21 -5.38
N THR A 207 6.70 3.84 -5.95
CA THR A 207 5.60 3.14 -5.26
C THR A 207 5.09 3.90 -4.03
N GLY A 208 5.01 5.23 -4.15
CA GLY A 208 4.60 6.12 -3.07
C GLY A 208 5.65 6.33 -1.96
N ASP A 209 6.95 6.10 -2.24
CA ASP A 209 8.03 6.49 -1.33
C ASP A 209 8.12 8.02 -1.19
N PRO A 210 8.07 8.58 0.04
CA PRO A 210 8.08 10.04 0.24
C PRO A 210 9.37 10.73 -0.19
N GLU A 211 10.51 10.02 -0.23
CA GLU A 211 11.78 10.60 -0.69
C GLU A 211 11.90 10.59 -2.22
N LEU A 212 11.04 9.84 -2.92
CA LEU A 212 11.00 9.70 -4.39
C LEU A 212 12.39 9.42 -5.01
N PRO A 213 13.07 8.31 -4.68
CA PRO A 213 14.45 8.06 -5.13
C PRO A 213 14.64 8.14 -6.66
N PHE A 214 13.68 7.67 -7.46
CA PHE A 214 13.71 7.79 -8.91
C PHE A 214 13.08 9.12 -9.36
N GLY A 215 11.89 9.46 -8.88
CA GLY A 215 11.13 10.64 -9.26
C GLY A 215 11.78 11.99 -8.88
N LEU A 216 12.73 12.01 -7.96
CA LEU A 216 13.46 13.19 -7.51
C LEU A 216 14.98 13.00 -7.58
N HIS A 217 15.56 12.01 -6.88
CA HIS A 217 17.01 11.95 -6.68
C HIS A 217 17.77 11.55 -7.97
N VAL A 218 17.27 10.56 -8.72
CA VAL A 218 17.81 10.19 -10.04
C VAL A 218 17.67 11.35 -11.05
N LEU A 219 16.59 12.13 -11.02
CA LEU A 219 16.46 13.32 -11.87
C LEU A 219 17.44 14.45 -11.47
N LEU A 220 17.68 14.66 -10.17
CA LEU A 220 18.66 15.64 -9.70
C LEU A 220 20.10 15.27 -10.12
N LEU A 221 20.44 13.98 -10.11
CA LEU A 221 21.73 13.46 -10.57
C LEU A 221 21.86 13.56 -12.11
N SER A 222 20.80 13.24 -12.86
CA SER A 222 20.80 13.30 -14.32
C SER A 222 20.94 14.72 -14.88
N ARG A 223 20.54 15.75 -14.12
CA ARG A 223 20.77 17.16 -14.47
C ARG A 223 22.25 17.52 -14.70
N THR A 224 23.17 16.79 -14.07
CA THR A 224 24.62 16.97 -14.21
C THR A 224 25.34 15.79 -14.87
N ASN A 225 24.70 14.62 -14.96
CA ASN A 225 25.24 13.43 -15.62
C ASN A 225 24.44 13.11 -16.90
N ARG A 226 25.04 13.36 -18.08
CA ARG A 226 24.37 13.13 -19.37
C ARG A 226 24.15 11.65 -19.69
N ALA A 227 25.01 10.74 -19.21
CA ALA A 227 24.82 9.29 -19.41
C ALA A 227 23.53 8.80 -18.73
N LEU A 228 23.30 9.26 -17.49
CA LEU A 228 22.06 9.00 -16.75
C LEU A 228 20.87 9.75 -17.35
N GLN A 229 21.05 10.99 -17.85
CA GLN A 229 20.00 11.73 -18.53
C GLN A 229 19.52 11.02 -19.80
N ALA A 230 20.43 10.48 -20.60
CA ALA A 230 20.11 9.67 -21.78
C ALA A 230 19.29 8.42 -21.37
N ALA A 231 19.65 7.74 -20.28
CA ALA A 231 18.86 6.61 -19.78
C ALA A 231 17.44 7.01 -19.31
N VAL A 232 17.30 8.16 -18.65
CA VAL A 232 16.00 8.76 -18.28
C VAL A 232 15.15 9.07 -19.51
N LEU A 233 15.73 9.70 -20.53
CA LEU A 233 15.06 10.05 -21.78
C LEU A 233 14.65 8.79 -22.56
N ALA A 234 15.53 7.78 -22.63
CA ALA A 234 15.30 6.50 -23.30
C ALA A 234 14.12 5.73 -22.69
N LEU A 235 14.07 5.58 -21.36
CA LEU A 235 12.95 4.93 -20.68
C LEU A 235 11.64 5.70 -20.88
N SER A 236 11.69 7.03 -20.84
CA SER A 236 10.50 7.88 -21.02
C SER A 236 9.90 7.78 -22.42
N ALA A 237 10.76 7.76 -23.45
CA ALA A 237 10.34 7.60 -24.83
C ALA A 237 9.79 6.19 -25.09
N CYS A 238 10.42 5.15 -24.53
CA CYS A 238 9.93 3.78 -24.58
C CYS A 238 8.55 3.64 -23.92
N GLN A 239 8.38 4.17 -22.70
CA GLN A 239 7.12 4.04 -21.96
C GLN A 239 5.97 4.73 -22.70
N ARG A 240 6.20 5.91 -23.30
CA ARG A 240 5.24 6.59 -24.19
C ARG A 240 4.79 5.74 -25.38
N LEU A 241 5.67 4.96 -26.00
CA LEU A 241 5.31 4.03 -27.09
C LEU A 241 4.47 2.83 -26.64
N LEU A 242 4.42 2.57 -25.33
CA LEU A 242 3.66 1.47 -24.73
C LEU A 242 2.30 1.92 -24.18
N VAL A 243 2.18 3.17 -23.70
CA VAL A 243 0.93 3.71 -23.12
C VAL A 243 0.14 4.63 -24.06
N ALA A 244 0.77 5.23 -25.08
CA ALA A 244 0.13 6.17 -26.00
C ALA A 244 0.23 5.68 -27.46
N SER A 245 -0.52 6.34 -28.36
CA SER A 245 -0.46 6.04 -29.79
C SER A 245 0.98 6.19 -30.32
N PRO A 246 1.57 5.16 -30.97
CA PRO A 246 2.99 5.17 -31.33
C PRO A 246 3.41 6.35 -32.22
N ASN A 247 4.24 7.23 -31.67
CA ASN A 247 4.84 8.35 -32.38
C ASN A 247 6.22 7.95 -32.94
N HIS A 248 6.44 8.10 -34.25
CA HIS A 248 7.73 7.78 -34.89
C HIS A 248 8.92 8.51 -34.24
N LYS A 249 8.73 9.76 -33.79
CA LYS A 249 9.78 10.52 -33.11
C LYS A 249 10.17 9.90 -31.77
N ASP A 250 9.21 9.33 -31.04
CA ASP A 250 9.46 8.71 -29.74
C ASP A 250 10.22 7.39 -29.94
N LEU A 251 9.95 6.63 -31.02
CA LEU A 251 10.68 5.40 -31.37
C LEU A 251 12.15 5.68 -31.70
N GLU A 252 12.39 6.62 -32.61
CA GLU A 252 13.73 7.04 -33.03
C GLU A 252 14.53 7.59 -31.83
N SER A 253 13.92 8.46 -31.03
CA SER A 253 14.54 9.02 -29.83
C SER A 253 14.80 7.97 -28.74
N SER A 254 13.90 7.01 -28.54
CA SER A 254 14.08 5.91 -27.58
C SER A 254 15.29 5.04 -27.91
N GLN A 255 15.58 4.84 -29.20
CA GLN A 255 16.76 4.09 -29.66
C GLN A 255 18.03 4.94 -29.59
N GLN A 256 17.96 6.20 -30.01
CA GLN A 256 19.09 7.15 -29.94
C GLN A 256 19.57 7.35 -28.50
N PHE A 257 18.67 7.68 -27.57
CA PHE A 257 19.03 7.92 -26.18
C PHE A 257 19.46 6.64 -25.45
N ARG A 258 18.91 5.46 -25.83
CA ARG A 258 19.44 4.19 -25.31
C ARG A 258 20.91 4.02 -25.68
N LYS A 259 21.24 4.21 -26.96
CA LYS A 259 22.61 4.08 -27.45
C LYS A 259 23.56 5.09 -26.78
N GLU A 260 23.14 6.36 -26.69
CA GLU A 260 23.91 7.40 -25.99
C GLU A 260 24.18 7.02 -24.53
N ALA A 261 23.19 6.44 -23.84
CA ALA A 261 23.34 5.92 -22.48
C ALA A 261 24.28 4.71 -22.40
N GLU A 262 24.12 3.70 -23.26
CA GLU A 262 24.95 2.48 -23.25
C GLU A 262 26.43 2.78 -23.53
N GLU A 263 26.73 3.66 -24.49
CA GLU A 263 28.10 4.09 -24.79
C GLU A 263 28.71 4.93 -23.65
N SER A 264 27.91 5.79 -22.99
CA SER A 264 28.41 6.71 -21.95
C SER A 264 28.51 6.06 -20.57
N LEU A 265 27.51 5.28 -20.14
CA LEU A 265 27.49 4.58 -18.84
C LEU A 265 28.61 3.55 -18.73
N ALA A 266 29.15 3.05 -19.85
CA ALA A 266 30.31 2.18 -19.85
C ALA A 266 31.53 2.81 -19.12
N LEU A 267 31.66 4.14 -19.19
CA LEU A 267 32.76 4.93 -18.61
C LEU A 267 32.51 5.36 -17.15
N GLU A 268 31.28 5.23 -16.64
CA GLU A 268 30.90 5.61 -15.28
C GLU A 268 31.17 4.46 -14.30
N TYR A 269 31.49 4.77 -13.04
CA TYR A 269 31.84 3.77 -12.02
C TYR A 269 31.04 3.89 -10.71
N ASP A 270 30.11 4.84 -10.64
CA ASP A 270 29.41 5.25 -9.43
C ASP A 270 27.90 4.92 -9.46
N LEU A 271 27.14 5.56 -8.57
CA LEU A 271 25.68 5.51 -8.51
C LEU A 271 24.98 5.81 -9.85
N ALA A 272 25.51 6.72 -10.68
CA ALA A 272 24.91 7.05 -11.98
C ALA A 272 25.00 5.87 -12.95
N ARG A 273 26.09 5.08 -12.90
CA ARG A 273 26.23 3.84 -13.68
C ARG A 273 25.09 2.86 -13.40
N TYR A 274 24.88 2.56 -12.12
CA TYR A 274 23.89 1.57 -11.68
C TYR A 274 22.46 2.08 -11.88
N ALA A 275 22.19 3.36 -11.59
CA ALA A 275 20.90 3.97 -11.89
C ALA A 275 20.59 3.91 -13.40
N GLY A 276 21.54 4.30 -14.26
CA GLY A 276 21.37 4.29 -15.71
C GLY A 276 21.09 2.90 -16.27
N HIS A 277 21.91 1.90 -15.93
CA HIS A 277 21.66 0.51 -16.35
C HIS A 277 20.34 -0.07 -15.81
N THR A 278 19.82 0.45 -14.70
CA THR A 278 18.52 0.04 -14.14
C THR A 278 17.35 0.63 -14.93
N LEU A 279 17.44 1.90 -15.34
CA LEU A 279 16.44 2.50 -16.23
C LEU A 279 16.42 1.81 -17.61
N LEU A 280 17.57 1.41 -18.13
CA LEU A 280 17.65 0.60 -19.35
C LEU A 280 17.10 -0.82 -19.17
N MET A 281 17.32 -1.45 -18.00
CA MET A 281 16.69 -2.74 -17.66
C MET A 281 15.15 -2.61 -17.60
N LEU A 282 14.60 -1.52 -17.06
CA LEU A 282 13.15 -1.27 -17.11
C LEU A 282 12.64 -1.10 -18.55
N GLN A 283 13.45 -0.50 -19.45
CA GLN A 283 13.14 -0.37 -20.86
C GLN A 283 12.98 -1.75 -21.54
N ASP A 284 13.75 -2.75 -21.10
CA ASP A 284 13.63 -4.15 -21.52
C ASP A 284 12.43 -4.85 -20.82
N ALA A 285 12.19 -4.56 -19.55
CA ALA A 285 11.21 -5.26 -18.71
C ALA A 285 9.74 -4.90 -19.00
N LEU A 286 9.43 -3.63 -19.27
CA LEU A 286 8.06 -3.20 -19.59
C LEU A 286 7.43 -3.96 -20.79
N PRO A 287 8.08 -4.06 -21.97
CA PRO A 287 7.52 -4.80 -23.10
C PRO A 287 7.62 -6.33 -22.97
N ALA A 288 8.46 -6.86 -22.08
CA ALA A 288 8.68 -8.31 -21.93
C ALA A 288 7.67 -9.00 -20.99
N GLY A 289 7.09 -8.26 -20.04
CA GLY A 289 6.03 -8.75 -19.15
C GLY A 289 6.51 -9.65 -17.99
N PRO A 290 5.64 -9.90 -16.98
CA PRO A 290 6.01 -10.55 -15.73
C PRO A 290 6.64 -11.94 -15.86
N GLN A 291 6.24 -12.74 -16.86
CA GLN A 291 6.85 -14.05 -17.11
C GLN A 291 8.34 -13.96 -17.47
N GLN A 292 8.76 -12.89 -18.15
CA GLN A 292 10.11 -12.74 -18.71
C GLN A 292 11.07 -11.94 -17.82
N TRP A 293 10.57 -11.17 -16.85
CA TRP A 293 11.39 -10.36 -15.93
C TRP A 293 12.52 -11.15 -15.29
N ARG A 294 12.26 -12.38 -14.84
CA ARG A 294 13.28 -13.26 -14.24
C ARG A 294 14.53 -13.39 -15.13
N SER A 295 14.34 -13.67 -16.43
CA SER A 295 15.42 -13.82 -17.42
C SER A 295 16.28 -12.55 -17.57
N LEU A 296 15.66 -11.37 -17.50
CA LEU A 296 16.35 -10.08 -17.62
C LEU A 296 17.21 -9.74 -16.40
N LEU A 297 16.90 -10.32 -15.23
CA LEU A 297 17.55 -10.07 -13.96
C LEU A 297 18.73 -11.02 -13.66
N VAL A 298 18.73 -12.26 -14.18
CA VAL A 298 19.76 -13.29 -13.91
C VAL A 298 21.18 -12.74 -14.00
N HIS A 299 21.52 -12.08 -15.10
CA HIS A 299 22.87 -11.56 -15.36
C HIS A 299 23.16 -10.19 -14.70
N ARG A 300 22.24 -9.67 -13.89
CA ARG A 300 22.34 -8.34 -13.26
C ARG A 300 22.30 -8.38 -11.73
N ILE A 301 21.71 -9.45 -11.15
CA ILE A 301 21.48 -9.57 -9.71
C ILE A 301 22.78 -9.65 -8.89
N GLU A 302 23.82 -10.34 -9.36
CA GLU A 302 25.11 -10.39 -8.67
C GLU A 302 25.74 -8.98 -8.57
N HIS A 303 25.74 -8.23 -9.67
CA HIS A 303 26.31 -6.88 -9.74
C HIS A 303 25.58 -5.86 -8.87
N ILE A 304 24.24 -5.89 -8.81
CA ILE A 304 23.48 -4.99 -7.92
C ILE A 304 23.57 -5.42 -6.45
N SER A 305 23.71 -6.71 -6.16
CA SER A 305 23.93 -7.22 -4.80
C SER A 305 25.24 -6.71 -4.22
N ASP A 306 26.35 -6.86 -4.96
CA ASP A 306 27.66 -6.32 -4.58
C ASP A 306 27.59 -4.79 -4.44
N PHE A 307 27.03 -4.08 -5.43
CA PHE A 307 26.91 -2.62 -5.37
C PHE A 307 26.14 -2.13 -4.14
N ALA A 308 24.97 -2.71 -3.84
CA ALA A 308 24.17 -2.29 -2.70
C ALA A 308 24.83 -2.61 -1.35
N SER A 309 25.66 -3.66 -1.28
CA SER A 309 26.49 -3.92 -0.09
C SER A 309 27.54 -2.82 0.15
N ARG A 310 28.02 -2.19 -0.93
CA ARG A 310 29.03 -1.10 -0.90
C ARG A 310 28.41 0.30 -0.78
N ALA A 311 27.23 0.53 -1.36
CA ALA A 311 26.47 1.79 -1.32
C ALA A 311 25.52 1.91 -0.10
N GLY A 312 25.71 1.07 0.91
CA GLY A 312 24.81 0.93 2.07
C GLY A 312 24.71 2.20 2.93
N GLY A 313 23.74 3.06 2.59
CA GLY A 313 23.53 4.37 3.22
C GLY A 313 23.09 5.45 2.23
N GLU A 314 23.26 5.22 0.92
CA GLU A 314 22.73 6.09 -0.14
C GLU A 314 21.28 5.75 -0.45
N GLU A 315 20.39 6.75 -0.45
CA GLU A 315 18.94 6.59 -0.64
C GLU A 315 18.60 5.93 -1.98
N VAL A 316 19.27 6.36 -3.07
CA VAL A 316 19.11 5.77 -4.40
C VAL A 316 19.74 4.38 -4.47
N GLY A 317 20.87 4.14 -3.78
CA GLY A 317 21.52 2.82 -3.76
C GLY A 317 20.63 1.74 -3.16
N ASP A 318 19.97 2.05 -2.03
CA ASP A 318 18.94 1.19 -1.43
C ASP A 318 17.70 1.08 -2.35
N ALA A 319 17.21 2.17 -2.92
CA ALA A 319 16.05 2.12 -3.83
C ALA A 319 16.26 1.24 -5.07
N LEU A 320 17.47 1.24 -5.64
CA LEU A 320 17.86 0.35 -6.74
C LEU A 320 17.81 -1.12 -6.30
N LEU A 321 18.36 -1.46 -5.13
CA LEU A 321 18.28 -2.80 -4.54
C LEU A 321 16.83 -3.29 -4.41
N TRP A 322 15.95 -2.44 -3.84
CA TRP A 322 14.55 -2.80 -3.63
C TRP A 322 13.73 -2.86 -4.92
N LEU A 323 14.09 -2.10 -5.97
CA LEU A 323 13.47 -2.30 -7.29
C LEU A 323 13.83 -3.65 -7.89
N TYR A 324 15.12 -4.05 -7.87
CA TYR A 324 15.54 -5.37 -8.35
C TYR A 324 14.88 -6.50 -7.57
N PHE A 325 14.82 -6.40 -6.24
CA PHE A 325 14.19 -7.43 -5.41
C PHE A 325 12.68 -7.54 -5.69
N ARG A 326 11.96 -6.43 -5.89
CA ARG A 326 10.53 -6.48 -6.24
C ARG A 326 10.27 -7.13 -7.60
N LEU A 327 11.08 -6.83 -8.61
CA LEU A 327 10.98 -7.45 -9.93
C LEU A 327 11.34 -8.96 -9.89
N ASP A 328 12.30 -9.36 -9.06
CA ASP A 328 12.64 -10.77 -8.84
C ASP A 328 11.51 -11.51 -8.11
N LEU A 329 10.98 -10.98 -7.01
CA LEU A 329 9.84 -11.54 -6.28
C LEU A 329 8.61 -11.70 -7.19
N ALA A 330 8.30 -10.69 -8.01
CA ALA A 330 7.21 -10.72 -8.97
C ALA A 330 7.43 -11.73 -10.11
N GLY A 331 8.65 -11.82 -10.66
CA GLY A 331 9.04 -12.84 -11.62
C GLY A 331 9.02 -14.25 -11.03
N SER A 332 9.33 -14.40 -9.74
CA SER A 332 9.25 -15.65 -8.99
C SER A 332 7.81 -16.13 -8.78
N ILE A 333 6.88 -15.23 -8.43
CA ILE A 333 5.43 -15.53 -8.43
C ILE A 333 4.97 -15.94 -9.84
N SER A 334 5.30 -15.13 -10.84
CA SER A 334 4.82 -15.32 -12.23
C SER A 334 5.33 -16.61 -12.88
N SER A 335 6.53 -17.06 -12.52
CA SER A 335 7.18 -18.24 -13.12
C SER A 335 7.27 -19.47 -12.20
N SER A 336 6.67 -19.42 -11.00
CA SER A 336 6.71 -20.47 -9.97
C SER A 336 8.12 -20.98 -9.66
N LYS A 337 9.06 -20.05 -9.46
CA LYS A 337 10.50 -20.32 -9.26
C LYS A 337 11.02 -19.58 -8.03
N PRO A 338 12.08 -20.06 -7.36
CA PRO A 338 12.58 -19.43 -6.14
C PRO A 338 13.32 -18.12 -6.45
N PRO A 339 13.35 -17.12 -5.56
CA PRO A 339 14.03 -15.83 -5.83
C PRO A 339 15.47 -16.01 -6.31
N LEU A 340 15.91 -15.20 -7.29
CA LEU A 340 17.30 -15.12 -7.72
C LEU A 340 18.15 -14.31 -6.75
N MET A 341 17.54 -13.32 -6.08
CA MET A 341 18.23 -12.40 -5.19
C MET A 341 18.76 -13.16 -3.96
N PRO A 342 20.05 -13.04 -3.58
CA PRO A 342 20.62 -13.70 -2.39
C PRO A 342 20.23 -12.96 -1.10
N PHE A 343 18.94 -12.63 -0.95
CA PHE A 343 18.41 -11.66 0.00
C PHE A 343 18.69 -12.04 1.46
N ARG A 344 18.87 -13.34 1.78
CA ARG A 344 19.21 -13.81 3.13
C ARG A 344 20.63 -13.45 3.56
N SER A 345 21.55 -13.26 2.60
CA SER A 345 22.92 -12.84 2.85
C SER A 345 23.07 -11.31 2.97
N LEU A 346 22.06 -10.56 2.50
CA LEU A 346 22.06 -9.09 2.45
C LEU A 346 21.15 -8.47 3.51
N LEU A 347 19.97 -9.04 3.74
CA LEU A 347 18.85 -8.45 4.49
C LEU A 347 18.47 -9.30 5.71
N ARG A 348 18.28 -8.62 6.84
CA ARG A 348 17.62 -9.14 8.03
C ARG A 348 16.11 -9.22 7.77
N ARG A 349 15.39 -10.06 8.52
CA ARG A 349 13.93 -10.25 8.34
C ARG A 349 13.11 -8.96 8.47
N ASP A 350 13.57 -8.02 9.30
CA ASP A 350 12.95 -6.70 9.48
C ASP A 350 13.19 -5.71 8.32
N GLY A 351 13.80 -6.17 7.21
CA GLY A 351 14.09 -5.35 6.03
C GLY A 351 15.35 -4.51 6.13
N THR A 352 16.14 -4.62 7.21
CA THR A 352 17.40 -3.87 7.35
C THR A 352 18.60 -4.63 6.75
N LEU A 353 19.56 -3.92 6.15
CA LEU A 353 20.82 -4.51 5.68
C LEU A 353 21.63 -5.10 6.84
N LEU A 354 22.16 -6.31 6.66
CA LEU A 354 22.91 -7.08 7.68
C LEU A 354 24.15 -6.35 8.24
N HIS A 355 24.79 -5.51 7.43
CA HIS A 355 25.99 -4.75 7.79
C HIS A 355 25.69 -3.33 8.31
N HIS A 356 24.42 -2.89 8.30
CA HIS A 356 24.07 -1.57 8.82
C HIS A 356 23.80 -1.65 10.33
N PRO A 357 24.31 -0.71 11.16
CA PRO A 357 24.07 -0.74 12.60
C PRO A 357 22.58 -0.61 12.93
N GLN A 358 22.11 -1.35 13.93
CA GLN A 358 20.71 -1.31 14.40
C GLN A 358 20.38 0.07 15.00
N SER A 359 19.95 0.99 14.15
CA SER A 359 19.44 2.30 14.56
C SER A 359 18.02 2.15 15.11
N LEU A 360 17.76 2.67 16.31
CA LEU A 360 16.43 2.78 16.92
C LEU A 360 15.59 3.87 16.23
N ARG A 361 15.37 3.71 14.92
CA ARG A 361 14.45 4.55 14.15
C ARG A 361 13.00 4.10 14.41
N PRO A 362 12.02 5.02 14.45
CA PRO A 362 10.61 4.65 14.50
C PRO A 362 10.21 3.89 13.23
N GLN A 363 9.21 3.01 13.32
CA GLN A 363 8.68 2.29 12.17
C GLN A 363 8.07 3.25 11.15
N THR A 364 8.72 3.41 10.00
CA THR A 364 8.18 4.11 8.82
C THR A 364 7.40 3.12 7.95
N VAL A 365 6.48 3.62 7.12
CA VAL A 365 5.75 2.78 6.14
C VAL A 365 6.74 2.02 5.24
N ASN A 366 7.83 2.67 4.82
CA ASN A 366 8.94 2.08 4.09
C ASN A 366 9.59 0.90 4.84
N SER A 367 9.88 1.02 6.14
CA SER A 367 10.43 -0.12 6.91
C SER A 367 9.44 -1.28 7.06
N VAL A 368 8.15 -1.00 7.24
CA VAL A 368 7.09 -2.02 7.39
C VAL A 368 6.83 -2.74 6.05
N TYR A 369 6.94 -2.03 4.93
CA TYR A 369 6.90 -2.56 3.57
C TYR A 369 8.12 -3.46 3.27
N LYS A 370 9.34 -3.00 3.56
CA LYS A 370 10.58 -3.79 3.38
C LYS A 370 10.56 -5.09 4.20
N HIS A 371 10.01 -5.07 5.40
CA HIS A 371 9.78 -6.27 6.22
C HIS A 371 8.85 -7.28 5.52
N ILE A 372 7.67 -6.87 5.01
CA ILE A 372 6.75 -7.83 4.36
C ILE A 372 7.29 -8.35 3.02
N LEU A 373 8.08 -7.55 2.29
CA LEU A 373 8.85 -8.02 1.12
C LEU A 373 9.87 -9.10 1.50
N CYS A 374 10.62 -8.93 2.61
CA CYS A 374 11.50 -9.97 3.13
C CYS A 374 10.74 -11.26 3.51
N LEU A 375 9.54 -11.16 4.07
CA LEU A 375 8.70 -12.33 4.37
C LEU A 375 8.18 -13.01 3.10
N LEU A 376 7.87 -12.27 2.02
CA LEU A 376 7.53 -12.84 0.71
C LEU A 376 8.74 -13.59 0.11
N GLY A 377 9.94 -13.03 0.17
CA GLY A 377 11.15 -13.73 -0.27
C GLY A 377 11.36 -15.06 0.45
N HIS A 378 11.17 -15.08 1.78
CA HIS A 378 11.23 -16.33 2.56
C HIS A 378 10.10 -17.31 2.18
N CYS A 379 8.89 -16.82 1.90
CA CYS A 379 7.75 -17.65 1.47
C CYS A 379 8.01 -18.33 0.11
N LEU A 380 8.44 -17.55 -0.89
CA LEU A 380 8.74 -18.06 -2.24
C LEU A 380 9.91 -19.06 -2.21
N ALA A 381 10.93 -18.81 -1.38
CA ALA A 381 12.06 -19.74 -1.20
C ALA A 381 11.72 -20.99 -0.36
N LEU A 382 10.66 -20.95 0.47
CA LEU A 382 10.15 -22.15 1.14
C LEU A 382 9.35 -23.04 0.16
N ILE A 383 8.61 -22.42 -0.76
CA ILE A 383 7.67 -23.11 -1.65
C ILE A 383 8.35 -23.63 -2.92
N TYR A 384 9.18 -22.81 -3.57
CA TYR A 384 9.84 -23.15 -4.84
C TYR A 384 11.30 -23.60 -4.68
N GLY A 385 11.79 -23.73 -3.44
CA GLY A 385 13.14 -24.20 -3.13
C GLY A 385 14.19 -23.08 -3.08
N ASP A 386 15.46 -23.45 -3.20
CA ASP A 386 16.56 -22.57 -2.80
C ASP A 386 17.78 -22.71 -3.74
N PRO A 387 18.19 -21.64 -4.47
CA PRO A 387 19.38 -21.68 -5.31
C PRO A 387 20.68 -21.83 -4.51
N GLU A 388 20.78 -21.23 -3.31
CA GLU A 388 22.00 -21.25 -2.49
C GLU A 388 22.33 -22.69 -2.04
N MET A 389 21.28 -23.48 -1.78
CA MET A 389 21.36 -24.91 -1.44
C MET A 389 21.83 -25.81 -2.60
N SER A 390 22.01 -25.26 -3.81
CA SER A 390 22.51 -25.98 -4.99
C SER A 390 24.02 -25.80 -5.22
N SER A 391 24.71 -25.01 -4.38
CA SER A 391 26.16 -24.79 -4.50
C SER A 391 26.98 -25.99 -3.98
N PRO A 392 27.90 -26.56 -4.77
CA PRO A 392 28.67 -27.76 -4.40
C PRO A 392 29.75 -27.53 -3.32
N HIS A 393 29.85 -26.32 -2.77
CA HIS A 393 30.82 -25.95 -1.74
C HIS A 393 30.21 -25.63 -0.37
N THR A 394 28.88 -25.57 -0.27
CA THR A 394 28.21 -25.64 1.03
C THR A 394 27.95 -27.10 1.35
N VAL A 395 28.42 -27.60 2.50
CA VAL A 395 28.08 -28.96 2.95
C VAL A 395 26.65 -28.97 3.45
N ALA A 396 25.70 -29.01 2.52
CA ALA A 396 24.40 -29.60 2.77
C ALA A 396 24.66 -31.06 3.20
N SER A 397 24.41 -31.36 4.49
CA SER A 397 24.67 -32.68 5.06
C SER A 397 24.03 -33.76 4.18
N SER A 398 24.86 -34.65 3.65
CA SER A 398 24.43 -35.80 2.82
C SER A 398 23.45 -36.70 3.59
N ASP A 399 23.56 -36.69 4.92
CA ASP A 399 22.70 -37.39 5.87
C ASP A 399 21.26 -36.83 5.85
N LEU A 400 21.07 -35.51 5.72
CA LEU A 400 19.72 -34.93 5.56
C LEU A 400 19.06 -35.36 4.24
N ALA A 401 19.83 -35.73 3.22
CA ALA A 401 19.27 -36.34 2.02
C ALA A 401 18.66 -37.73 2.32
N ALA A 402 19.29 -38.51 3.20
CA ALA A 402 18.86 -39.86 3.59
C ALA A 402 17.63 -39.91 4.52
N PHE A 403 17.23 -38.80 5.17
CA PHE A 403 16.12 -38.77 6.14
C PHE A 403 14.96 -37.84 5.72
N PRO A 404 13.98 -38.34 4.92
CA PRO A 404 12.82 -37.55 4.48
C PRO A 404 12.00 -36.93 5.62
N SER A 405 11.89 -37.62 6.76
CA SER A 405 11.16 -37.16 7.94
C SER A 405 11.77 -35.91 8.60
N LEU A 406 13.10 -35.78 8.60
CA LEU A 406 13.77 -34.57 9.09
C LEU A 406 13.51 -33.38 8.17
N ARG A 407 13.62 -33.57 6.84
CA ARG A 407 13.30 -32.53 5.86
C ARG A 407 11.83 -32.10 5.93
N GLN A 408 10.90 -33.04 6.14
CA GLN A 408 9.47 -32.72 6.33
C GLN A 408 9.21 -31.95 7.64
N SER A 409 9.91 -32.29 8.74
CA SER A 409 9.85 -31.55 10.02
C SER A 409 10.41 -30.12 9.90
N GLN A 410 11.52 -29.96 9.17
CA GLN A 410 12.14 -28.66 8.90
C GLN A 410 11.22 -27.77 8.03
N SER A 411 10.64 -28.32 6.96
CA SER A 411 9.66 -27.61 6.13
C SER A 411 8.40 -27.21 6.92
N LEU A 412 7.88 -28.11 7.77
CA LEU A 412 6.72 -27.82 8.62
C LEU A 412 7.01 -26.71 9.64
N SER A 413 8.19 -26.71 10.27
CA SER A 413 8.56 -25.67 11.24
C SER A 413 8.83 -24.32 10.56
N GLN A 414 9.47 -24.30 9.38
CA GLN A 414 9.62 -23.10 8.55
C GLN A 414 8.27 -22.54 8.09
N TRP A 415 7.35 -23.39 7.62
CA TRP A 415 5.99 -22.99 7.24
C TRP A 415 5.24 -22.38 8.42
N THR A 416 5.26 -23.06 9.58
CA THR A 416 4.55 -22.62 10.79
C THR A 416 5.13 -21.30 11.32
N PHE A 417 6.45 -21.15 11.24
CA PHE A 417 7.14 -19.91 11.60
C PHE A 417 6.76 -18.75 10.67
N LEU A 418 6.83 -18.93 9.34
CA LEU A 418 6.47 -17.87 8.39
C LEU A 418 4.98 -17.51 8.44
N TRP A 419 4.10 -18.48 8.68
CA TRP A 419 2.70 -18.20 9.00
C TRP A 419 2.58 -17.30 10.23
N SER A 420 3.25 -17.65 11.33
CA SER A 420 3.22 -16.87 12.57
C SER A 420 3.77 -15.45 12.39
N ASP A 421 4.91 -15.28 11.72
CA ASP A 421 5.51 -13.95 11.48
C ASP A 421 4.65 -13.10 10.51
N CYS A 422 4.04 -13.71 9.49
CA CYS A 422 3.15 -13.02 8.56
C CYS A 422 1.85 -12.55 9.25
N GLN A 423 1.22 -13.40 10.06
CA GLN A 423 0.06 -13.00 10.85
C GLN A 423 0.42 -12.01 11.96
N LYS A 424 1.62 -12.11 12.55
CA LYS A 424 2.14 -11.11 13.50
C LYS A 424 2.30 -9.74 12.82
N TRP A 425 2.96 -9.69 11.66
CA TRP A 425 3.10 -8.46 10.87
C TRP A 425 1.74 -7.80 10.62
N TYR A 426 0.72 -8.57 10.23
CA TYR A 426 -0.61 -8.01 9.99
C TYR A 426 -1.24 -7.43 11.25
N ASN A 427 -1.23 -8.16 12.36
CA ASN A 427 -1.86 -7.72 13.61
C ASN A 427 -1.12 -6.56 14.30
N GLU A 428 0.21 -6.45 14.12
CA GLU A 428 1.05 -5.42 14.74
C GLU A 428 1.34 -4.22 13.82
N ARG A 429 0.86 -4.20 12.56
CA ARG A 429 1.17 -3.11 11.61
C ARG A 429 0.69 -1.74 12.11
N PRO A 430 1.52 -0.68 12.02
CA PRO A 430 1.14 0.67 12.40
C PRO A 430 -0.15 1.16 11.73
N VAL A 431 -0.86 2.08 12.40
CA VAL A 431 -2.17 2.58 11.94
C VAL A 431 -2.12 3.22 10.54
N ASN A 432 -1.01 3.86 10.17
CA ASN A 432 -0.79 4.42 8.83
C ASN A 432 -0.46 3.37 7.74
N VAL A 433 -0.42 2.08 8.10
CA VAL A 433 -0.30 0.92 7.19
C VAL A 433 -1.59 0.09 7.17
N LYS A 434 -2.59 0.41 8.01
CA LYS A 434 -3.93 -0.21 7.96
C LYS A 434 -4.76 0.42 6.83
N GLN A 435 -5.79 -0.29 6.38
CA GLN A 435 -6.86 0.29 5.57
C GLN A 435 -7.65 1.32 6.39
N ILE A 436 -8.01 2.44 5.76
CA ILE A 436 -8.86 3.49 6.36
C ILE A 436 -10.35 3.23 6.13
N VAL A 437 -10.67 2.43 5.10
CA VAL A 437 -12.01 1.92 4.80
C VAL A 437 -11.90 0.42 4.58
N ASP A 438 -12.80 -0.32 5.23
CA ASP A 438 -12.99 -1.75 5.09
C ASP A 438 -14.50 -1.99 4.93
N ILE A 439 -14.92 -2.41 3.74
CA ILE A 439 -16.30 -2.79 3.41
C ILE A 439 -16.25 -4.16 2.76
N ARG A 440 -17.12 -5.07 3.17
CA ARG A 440 -17.12 -6.47 2.70
C ARG A 440 -17.73 -6.58 1.31
N GLY A 441 -17.38 -7.63 0.56
CA GLY A 441 -17.93 -7.87 -0.79
C GLY A 441 -19.45 -7.63 -0.88
N SER A 442 -20.25 -8.38 -0.12
CA SER A 442 -21.71 -8.24 -0.09
C SER A 442 -22.24 -6.87 0.38
N GLU A 443 -21.40 -6.02 0.96
CA GLU A 443 -21.73 -4.65 1.37
C GLU A 443 -21.21 -3.63 0.33
N ALA A 444 -20.23 -4.01 -0.49
CA ALA A 444 -19.73 -3.28 -1.66
C ALA A 444 -20.67 -3.45 -2.87
N ASP A 445 -21.22 -4.66 -3.07
CA ASP A 445 -22.24 -4.94 -4.09
C ASP A 445 -23.55 -4.14 -3.81
N GLU A 446 -23.83 -3.76 -2.56
CA GLU A 446 -24.91 -2.80 -2.20
C GLU A 446 -24.57 -1.33 -2.54
N ILE A 447 -23.30 -1.01 -2.83
CA ILE A 447 -22.80 0.35 -3.10
C ILE A 447 -22.61 0.57 -4.62
N ASP A 448 -22.08 -0.42 -5.34
CA ASP A 448 -21.89 -0.43 -6.79
C ASP A 448 -22.60 -1.66 -7.41
N PRO A 449 -23.94 -1.63 -7.52
CA PRO A 449 -24.72 -2.78 -7.99
C PRO A 449 -24.56 -3.06 -9.50
N ASP A 450 -23.87 -2.19 -10.24
CA ASP A 450 -23.51 -2.41 -11.64
C ASP A 450 -22.24 -3.29 -11.76
N HIS A 451 -21.51 -3.52 -10.65
CA HIS A 451 -20.27 -4.29 -10.59
C HIS A 451 -20.29 -5.37 -9.48
N ASP A 452 -21.33 -6.22 -9.48
CA ASP A 452 -21.56 -7.34 -8.55
C ASP A 452 -20.46 -8.43 -8.63
N SER A 453 -19.29 -8.13 -8.05
CA SER A 453 -18.10 -8.98 -8.04
C SER A 453 -17.78 -9.52 -6.65
N SER A 454 -18.46 -9.05 -5.61
CA SER A 454 -18.20 -9.34 -4.19
C SER A 454 -16.73 -9.15 -3.77
N PHE A 455 -16.02 -8.23 -4.41
CA PHE A 455 -14.69 -7.81 -3.96
C PHE A 455 -14.82 -6.76 -2.84
N PRO A 456 -14.05 -6.86 -1.75
CA PRO A 456 -14.14 -5.91 -0.64
C PRO A 456 -13.56 -4.54 -1.02
N ILE A 457 -14.20 -3.46 -0.57
CA ILE A 457 -13.69 -2.10 -0.75
C ILE A 457 -12.64 -1.81 0.33
N LEU A 458 -11.38 -1.77 -0.08
CA LEU A 458 -10.19 -1.64 0.78
C LEU A 458 -9.35 -0.43 0.35
N ILE A 459 -9.46 0.68 1.10
CA ILE A 459 -8.79 1.96 0.76
C ILE A 459 -7.67 2.24 1.77
N TYR A 460 -6.53 2.70 1.28
CA TYR A 460 -5.31 2.95 2.08
C TYR A 460 -4.86 4.42 2.03
N THR A 461 -3.99 4.80 2.96
CA THR A 461 -3.38 6.13 3.06
C THR A 461 -2.31 6.40 2.00
N THR A 462 -1.57 5.36 1.58
CA THR A 462 -0.49 5.46 0.58
C THR A 462 -0.42 4.20 -0.30
N PRO A 463 0.13 4.29 -1.53
CA PRO A 463 0.38 3.12 -2.38
C PRO A 463 1.30 2.11 -1.71
N MET A 464 2.31 2.56 -0.97
CA MET A 464 3.22 1.68 -0.24
C MET A 464 2.50 0.86 0.85
N ALA A 465 1.53 1.46 1.57
CA ALA A 465 0.68 0.74 2.52
C ALA A 465 -0.25 -0.26 1.81
N LEU A 466 -0.86 0.15 0.69
CA LEU A 466 -1.71 -0.69 -0.16
C LEU A 466 -0.96 -1.95 -0.62
N VAL A 467 0.22 -1.78 -1.24
CA VAL A 467 1.03 -2.89 -1.74
C VAL A 467 1.54 -3.76 -0.58
N ALA A 468 1.94 -3.17 0.55
CA ALA A 468 2.34 -3.94 1.73
C ALA A 468 1.24 -4.92 2.23
N ASN A 469 -0.03 -4.49 2.22
CA ASN A 469 -1.14 -5.37 2.59
C ASN A 469 -1.41 -6.41 1.48
N ALA A 470 -1.34 -6.05 0.20
CA ALA A 470 -1.44 -7.01 -0.90
C ALA A 470 -0.38 -8.13 -0.80
N VAL A 471 0.86 -7.78 -0.45
CA VAL A 471 1.95 -8.75 -0.20
C VAL A 471 1.61 -9.68 0.98
N TYR A 472 1.03 -9.17 2.07
CA TYR A 472 0.53 -10.02 3.17
C TYR A 472 -0.53 -11.02 2.69
N HIS A 473 -1.50 -10.58 1.89
CA HIS A 473 -2.51 -11.48 1.34
C HIS A 473 -1.88 -12.50 0.38
N MET A 474 -0.88 -12.10 -0.42
CA MET A 474 -0.17 -13.00 -1.35
C MET A 474 0.64 -14.08 -0.61
N ILE A 475 1.35 -13.72 0.47
CA ILE A 475 2.05 -14.69 1.34
C ILE A 475 1.04 -15.66 1.96
N SER A 476 -0.08 -15.14 2.49
CA SER A 476 -1.09 -15.96 3.15
C SER A 476 -1.78 -16.91 2.17
N PHE A 477 -2.11 -16.44 0.96
CA PHE A 477 -2.57 -17.26 -0.17
C PHE A 477 -1.59 -18.39 -0.46
N LEU A 478 -0.32 -18.08 -0.76
CA LEU A 478 0.72 -19.05 -1.10
C LEU A 478 0.94 -20.10 0.00
N LEU A 479 1.00 -19.67 1.26
CA LEU A 479 1.13 -20.58 2.40
C LEU A 479 -0.10 -21.48 2.56
N LEU A 480 -1.32 -21.01 2.25
CA LEU A 480 -2.53 -21.82 2.26
C LEU A 480 -2.58 -22.82 1.08
N THR A 481 -2.20 -22.40 -0.15
CA THR A 481 -2.07 -23.31 -1.31
C THR A 481 -1.11 -24.45 -1.01
N HIS A 482 0.03 -24.15 -0.38
CA HIS A 482 1.08 -25.11 -0.06
C HIS A 482 1.04 -25.59 1.41
N LYS A 483 -0.15 -25.60 2.03
CA LYS A 483 -0.32 -25.97 3.45
C LYS A 483 0.11 -27.43 3.72
N PRO A 484 1.01 -27.69 4.70
CA PRO A 484 1.42 -29.05 5.05
C PRO A 484 0.26 -29.95 5.51
N ARG A 485 0.10 -31.10 4.86
CA ARG A 485 -1.03 -32.06 5.06
C ARG A 485 -1.25 -32.51 6.51
N LEU A 486 -0.23 -32.48 7.36
CA LEU A 486 -0.30 -32.88 8.77
C LEU A 486 -0.90 -31.79 9.69
N LEU A 487 -0.97 -30.53 9.23
CA LEU A 487 -1.39 -29.39 10.04
C LEU A 487 -2.92 -29.24 10.02
N LYS A 488 -3.57 -29.89 10.99
CA LYS A 488 -5.03 -30.04 11.04
C LYS A 488 -5.81 -28.71 11.08
N SER A 489 -5.49 -27.83 12.02
CA SER A 489 -6.18 -26.54 12.20
C SER A 489 -5.20 -25.39 12.35
N LEU A 490 -5.58 -24.21 11.88
CA LEU A 490 -4.86 -22.96 12.10
C LEU A 490 -5.62 -22.10 13.13
N PRO A 491 -4.92 -21.38 14.03
CA PRO A 491 -5.57 -20.44 14.94
C PRO A 491 -5.92 -19.14 14.22
N GLY A 492 -7.12 -18.61 14.46
CA GLY A 492 -7.56 -17.30 13.95
C GLY A 492 -9.02 -17.27 13.47
N PRO A 493 -9.47 -16.13 12.93
CA PRO A 493 -10.75 -16.02 12.22
C PRO A 493 -10.76 -16.88 10.96
N ARG A 494 -11.93 -17.42 10.58
CA ARG A 494 -12.06 -18.28 9.38
C ARG A 494 -11.64 -17.60 8.08
N SER A 495 -11.80 -16.28 7.96
CA SER A 495 -11.37 -15.48 6.81
C SER A 495 -9.86 -15.54 6.60
N VAL A 496 -9.07 -15.34 7.67
CA VAL A 496 -7.59 -15.43 7.67
C VAL A 496 -7.08 -16.84 7.35
N THR A 497 -7.95 -17.86 7.39
CA THR A 497 -7.64 -19.23 6.96
C THR A 497 -8.26 -19.60 5.61
N SER A 498 -8.90 -18.66 4.92
CA SER A 498 -9.59 -18.86 3.65
C SER A 498 -8.75 -18.32 2.49
N HIS A 499 -8.32 -19.23 1.62
CA HIS A 499 -7.53 -18.94 0.43
C HIS A 499 -8.25 -17.95 -0.52
N ILE A 500 -9.54 -18.20 -0.79
CA ILE A 500 -10.43 -17.31 -1.56
C ILE A 500 -10.52 -15.90 -0.94
N TRP A 501 -10.56 -15.79 0.40
CA TRP A 501 -10.62 -14.46 1.05
C TRP A 501 -9.36 -13.64 0.78
N HIS A 502 -8.17 -14.26 0.77
CA HIS A 502 -6.94 -13.57 0.40
C HIS A 502 -6.90 -13.21 -1.09
N ALA A 503 -7.38 -14.09 -1.97
CA ALA A 503 -7.51 -13.80 -3.40
C ALA A 503 -8.44 -12.61 -3.68
N GLN A 504 -9.66 -12.64 -3.13
CA GLN A 504 -10.63 -11.54 -3.22
C GLN A 504 -10.11 -10.25 -2.58
N SER A 505 -9.31 -10.32 -1.50
CA SER A 505 -8.71 -9.12 -0.92
C SER A 505 -7.67 -8.47 -1.84
N ILE A 506 -6.86 -9.25 -2.57
CA ILE A 506 -5.91 -8.72 -3.57
C ILE A 506 -6.65 -8.08 -4.74
N ALA A 507 -7.71 -8.74 -5.24
CA ALA A 507 -8.56 -8.18 -6.29
C ALA A 507 -9.27 -6.90 -5.83
N GLY A 508 -9.85 -6.89 -4.62
CA GLY A 508 -10.47 -5.73 -3.99
C GLY A 508 -9.49 -4.57 -3.79
N ILE A 509 -8.24 -4.84 -3.38
CA ILE A 509 -7.18 -3.84 -3.30
C ILE A 509 -6.93 -3.16 -4.66
N ALA A 510 -6.85 -3.92 -5.75
CA ALA A 510 -6.66 -3.38 -7.10
C ALA A 510 -7.93 -2.76 -7.72
N ALA A 511 -9.11 -3.17 -7.26
CA ALA A 511 -10.39 -2.63 -7.68
C ALA A 511 -10.69 -1.27 -7.01
N SER A 512 -10.41 -1.14 -5.71
CA SER A 512 -10.91 -0.05 -4.85
C SER A 512 -10.09 1.25 -4.89
N ASN A 513 -9.00 1.28 -5.65
CA ASN A 513 -8.04 2.37 -5.64
C ASN A 513 -7.70 2.74 -7.09
N ASP A 514 -7.67 4.04 -7.39
CA ASP A 514 -7.37 4.60 -8.72
C ASP A 514 -5.99 5.29 -8.79
N SER A 515 -5.07 4.98 -7.87
CA SER A 515 -3.74 5.62 -7.88
C SER A 515 -2.83 4.98 -8.94
N PRO A 516 -2.23 5.74 -9.87
CA PRO A 516 -1.30 5.17 -10.84
C PRO A 516 -0.03 4.60 -10.18
N GLU A 517 0.26 5.01 -8.94
CA GLU A 517 1.41 4.57 -8.14
C GLU A 517 1.23 3.17 -7.54
N GLN A 518 0.01 2.61 -7.54
CA GLN A 518 -0.28 1.32 -6.92
C GLN A 518 0.20 0.11 -7.74
N TRP A 519 0.54 0.31 -9.02
CA TRP A 519 0.90 -0.75 -9.97
C TRP A 519 2.35 -1.25 -9.80
N ASP A 520 2.68 -1.62 -8.57
CA ASP A 520 3.92 -2.30 -8.21
C ASP A 520 4.03 -3.66 -8.92
N PRO A 521 5.24 -4.06 -9.38
CA PRO A 521 5.47 -5.36 -10.01
C PRO A 521 4.87 -6.57 -9.27
N ILE A 522 4.90 -6.57 -7.93
CA ILE A 522 4.36 -7.66 -7.12
C ILE A 522 2.85 -7.63 -7.09
N LEU A 523 2.19 -6.47 -7.06
CA LEU A 523 0.72 -6.40 -7.18
C LEU A 523 0.28 -6.95 -8.55
N VAL A 524 0.96 -6.58 -9.63
CA VAL A 524 0.70 -7.09 -10.98
C VAL A 524 0.84 -8.62 -11.04
N ALA A 525 1.95 -9.17 -10.54
CA ALA A 525 2.15 -10.62 -10.47
C ALA A 525 1.15 -11.33 -9.53
N SER A 526 0.74 -10.67 -8.44
CA SER A 526 -0.26 -11.21 -7.49
C SER A 526 -1.63 -11.31 -8.13
N LEU A 527 -2.05 -10.30 -8.91
CA LEU A 527 -3.30 -10.32 -9.67
C LEU A 527 -3.31 -11.44 -10.72
N LEU A 528 -2.20 -11.62 -11.46
CA LEU A 528 -2.04 -12.74 -12.41
C LEU A 528 -2.05 -14.12 -11.73
N ALA A 529 -1.59 -14.22 -10.48
CA ALA A 529 -1.62 -15.47 -9.72
C ALA A 529 -3.04 -15.80 -9.25
N ILE A 530 -3.75 -14.84 -8.64
CA ILE A 530 -5.09 -15.05 -8.06
C ILE A 530 -6.21 -15.08 -9.10
N ALA A 531 -6.01 -14.48 -10.28
CA ALA A 531 -6.95 -14.57 -11.40
C ALA A 531 -7.28 -16.02 -11.82
N LYS A 532 -6.32 -16.94 -11.65
CA LYS A 532 -6.47 -18.37 -11.98
C LYS A 532 -7.49 -19.10 -11.10
N GLU A 533 -7.84 -18.53 -9.95
CA GLU A 533 -8.81 -19.08 -8.99
C GLU A 533 -10.20 -18.43 -9.11
N MET A 534 -10.39 -17.46 -10.02
CA MET A 534 -11.64 -16.73 -10.19
C MET A 534 -12.57 -17.42 -11.20
N THR A 535 -13.66 -18.02 -10.71
CA THR A 535 -14.65 -18.71 -11.56
C THR A 535 -15.78 -17.80 -12.06
N HIS A 536 -16.16 -16.77 -11.29
CA HIS A 536 -17.29 -15.90 -11.63
C HIS A 536 -16.93 -14.86 -12.71
N GLU A 537 -17.78 -14.73 -13.74
CA GLU A 537 -17.56 -13.83 -14.88
C GLU A 537 -17.42 -12.35 -14.45
N SER A 538 -18.17 -11.87 -13.46
CA SER A 538 -18.04 -10.49 -12.95
C SER A 538 -16.67 -10.22 -12.32
N GLN A 539 -16.13 -11.20 -11.58
CA GLN A 539 -14.79 -11.15 -10.99
C GLN A 539 -13.71 -11.17 -12.09
N GLN A 540 -13.88 -12.01 -13.11
CA GLN A 540 -13.00 -12.07 -14.27
C GLN A 540 -13.01 -10.73 -15.05
N ALA A 541 -14.19 -10.16 -15.33
CA ALA A 541 -14.35 -8.89 -16.04
C ALA A 541 -13.67 -7.71 -15.33
N VAL A 542 -13.83 -7.60 -14.00
CA VAL A 542 -13.13 -6.57 -13.20
C VAL A 542 -11.61 -6.73 -13.28
N LEU A 543 -11.08 -7.96 -13.23
CA LEU A 543 -9.64 -8.20 -13.40
C LEU A 543 -9.14 -7.87 -14.82
N LEU A 544 -9.93 -8.15 -15.86
CA LEU A 544 -9.61 -7.79 -17.25
C LEU A 544 -9.51 -6.27 -17.47
N ASP A 545 -10.40 -5.48 -16.88
CA ASP A 545 -10.26 -4.02 -16.85
C ASP A 545 -8.97 -3.61 -16.11
N ARG A 546 -8.70 -4.18 -14.92
CA ARG A 546 -7.49 -3.79 -14.16
C ARG A 546 -6.19 -4.18 -14.88
N PHE A 547 -6.11 -5.31 -15.58
CA PHE A 547 -4.96 -5.62 -16.45
C PHE A 547 -4.83 -4.60 -17.60
N SER A 548 -5.95 -4.21 -18.22
CA SER A 548 -5.96 -3.18 -19.26
C SER A 548 -5.49 -1.82 -18.73
N ARG A 549 -5.93 -1.42 -17.53
CA ARG A 549 -5.47 -0.20 -16.83
C ARG A 549 -3.99 -0.26 -16.46
N ILE A 550 -3.47 -1.42 -16.00
CA ILE A 550 -2.04 -1.60 -15.71
C ILE A 550 -1.23 -1.33 -16.97
N THR A 551 -1.55 -1.97 -18.09
CA THR A 551 -0.84 -1.76 -19.36
C THR A 551 -0.94 -0.31 -19.84
N ALA A 552 -2.13 0.30 -19.78
CA ALA A 552 -2.35 1.70 -20.18
C ALA A 552 -1.68 2.74 -19.26
N THR A 553 -1.38 2.40 -18.00
CA THR A 553 -0.72 3.32 -17.05
C THR A 553 0.80 3.17 -17.04
N THR A 554 1.29 1.92 -17.03
CA THR A 554 2.71 1.59 -16.79
C THR A 554 3.48 1.28 -18.06
N GLY A 555 2.81 0.77 -19.10
CA GLY A 555 3.45 0.16 -20.26
C GLY A 555 3.83 -1.32 -20.07
N ILE A 556 3.59 -1.91 -18.89
CA ILE A 556 3.78 -3.36 -18.66
C ILE A 556 2.83 -4.12 -19.57
N LYS A 557 3.37 -4.91 -20.51
CA LYS A 557 2.55 -5.79 -21.34
C LYS A 557 2.08 -7.01 -20.54
N LEU A 558 0.77 -7.24 -20.58
CA LEU A 558 0.08 -8.39 -19.96
C LEU A 558 -0.74 -9.19 -20.99
N GLY A 559 -0.51 -8.95 -22.28
CA GLY A 559 -1.38 -9.43 -23.36
C GLY A 559 -1.40 -10.96 -23.51
N GLN A 560 -0.26 -11.62 -23.33
CA GLN A 560 -0.20 -13.08 -23.37
C GLN A 560 -0.88 -13.67 -22.13
N GLU A 561 -0.52 -13.17 -20.94
CA GLU A 561 -1.05 -13.63 -19.66
C GLU A 561 -2.57 -13.46 -19.57
N THR A 562 -3.10 -12.37 -20.16
CA THR A 562 -4.55 -12.11 -20.24
C THR A 562 -5.24 -13.09 -21.20
N GLN A 563 -4.63 -13.42 -22.34
CA GLN A 563 -5.16 -14.43 -23.28
C GLN A 563 -5.11 -15.84 -22.68
N ASP A 564 -4.03 -16.19 -21.98
CA ASP A 564 -3.88 -17.48 -21.28
C ASP A 564 -4.98 -17.65 -20.21
N LEU A 565 -5.25 -16.59 -19.43
CA LEU A 565 -6.34 -16.57 -18.43
C LEU A 565 -7.72 -16.71 -19.09
N GLN A 566 -8.00 -15.94 -20.13
CA GLN A 566 -9.27 -16.04 -20.87
C GLN A 566 -9.48 -17.42 -21.49
N ALA A 567 -8.44 -18.03 -22.04
CA ALA A 567 -8.50 -19.39 -22.58
C ALA A 567 -8.84 -20.43 -21.48
N ALA A 568 -8.21 -20.32 -20.30
CA ALA A 568 -8.50 -21.20 -19.17
C ALA A 568 -9.93 -21.02 -18.63
N TRP A 569 -10.39 -19.78 -18.46
CA TRP A 569 -11.76 -19.47 -18.00
C TRP A 569 -12.84 -19.83 -19.03
N ASN A 570 -12.52 -19.85 -20.32
CA ASN A 570 -13.42 -20.37 -21.36
C ASN A 570 -13.49 -21.91 -21.29
N LEU A 571 -12.35 -22.59 -21.14
CA LEU A 571 -12.30 -24.06 -21.06
C LEU A 571 -13.09 -24.59 -19.85
N ALA A 572 -12.89 -24.01 -18.67
CA ALA A 572 -13.59 -24.43 -17.45
C ALA A 572 -15.12 -24.35 -17.58
N ARG A 573 -15.66 -23.29 -18.22
CA ARG A 573 -17.11 -23.16 -18.48
C ARG A 573 -17.63 -24.21 -19.44
N TYR A 574 -16.88 -24.58 -20.48
CA TYR A 574 -17.29 -25.68 -21.36
C TYR A 574 -17.25 -27.04 -20.64
N GLU A 575 -16.32 -27.25 -19.70
CA GLU A 575 -16.32 -28.47 -18.88
C GLU A 575 -17.55 -28.52 -17.95
N GLU A 576 -17.93 -27.40 -17.32
CA GLU A 576 -19.15 -27.28 -16.52
C GLU A 576 -20.45 -27.47 -17.35
N GLU A 577 -20.56 -26.86 -18.54
CA GLU A 577 -21.71 -27.02 -19.45
C GLU A 577 -21.89 -28.48 -19.92
N PHE A 578 -20.81 -29.20 -20.21
CA PHE A 578 -20.88 -30.60 -20.64
C PHE A 578 -21.28 -31.56 -19.49
N ASP A 579 -20.82 -31.31 -18.26
CA ASP A 579 -21.24 -32.11 -17.10
C ASP A 579 -22.72 -31.84 -16.74
N GLU A 580 -23.22 -30.60 -16.84
CA GLU A 580 -24.65 -30.30 -16.66
C GLU A 580 -25.54 -30.93 -17.74
N GLU A 581 -25.14 -30.90 -19.04
CA GLU A 581 -25.88 -31.62 -20.08
C GLU A 581 -25.86 -33.15 -19.88
N ALA A 582 -24.75 -33.71 -19.38
CA ALA A 582 -24.63 -35.14 -19.13
C ALA A 582 -25.55 -35.61 -17.98
N ASP A 583 -25.55 -34.92 -16.84
CA ASP A 583 -26.46 -35.23 -15.73
C ASP A 583 -27.93 -35.01 -16.14
N ALA A 584 -28.22 -33.99 -16.95
CA ALA A 584 -29.56 -33.75 -17.50
C ALA A 584 -30.05 -34.83 -18.51
N MET A 585 -29.15 -35.61 -19.11
CA MET A 585 -29.49 -36.79 -19.92
C MET A 585 -29.60 -38.10 -19.12
N ILE A 586 -29.21 -38.10 -17.84
CA ILE A 586 -29.22 -39.28 -16.95
C ILE A 586 -30.43 -39.28 -15.99
N SER A 587 -31.09 -38.12 -15.80
CA SER A 587 -32.27 -37.93 -14.94
C SER A 587 -33.63 -38.10 -15.63
#